data_AF-A0AAN5YHQ9-F1
#
_entry.id   AF-A0AAN5YHQ9-F1
#
_cell.length_a   1.000
_cell.length_b   1.000
_cell.length_c   1.000
_cell.angle_alpha   90.00
_cell.angle_beta   90.00
_cell.angle_gamma   90.00
#
_symmetry.space_group_name_H-M   'P 1'
#
loop_
_entity.id
_entity.type
_entity.pdbx_description
1 polymer ?
#
loop_
_entity_poly.entity_id
_entity_poly.type
_entity_poly.pdbx_seq_one_letter_code
_entity_poly.pdbx_strand_id
1 'polypeptide(L)'
;MGGMQDMYRDVMCPGGTPSPEFNNSVADTLASYGKLEDVSGAVRSYPLWNEYWEDKRSKCEQINVPTYVVGSWTNPIHTPGTLRAFRAIPEFVPKWLRIHISMKWSDYYADSSYRDLKRFFDYFLKGSIDNRWSATPKVRLSVLNFGLSGLDDTTNRAEADWPLARTKYQKLYLTPDQKLSPSPLGQPSRVTYNGENGKAAFQYRIPHDLETTGYFVARLAVSCSSEADMDLFVQVCCLRGRSSYKQGVLTIRPDNVLVLNC
;
A
#
# COMPACT_ATOMS: atom_id res chain seq x y z
N MET A 1 5.93 -12.10 7.77
CA MET A 1 5.04 -12.10 6.60
C MET A 1 4.07 -10.93 6.73
N GLY A 2 3.67 -10.31 5.61
CA GLY A 2 2.66 -9.23 5.64
C GLY A 2 1.26 -9.76 5.97
N GLY A 3 0.45 -8.92 6.61
CA GLY A 3 -0.90 -9.25 7.06
C GLY A 3 -1.93 -8.22 6.57
N MET A 4 -3.17 -8.68 6.44
CA MET A 4 -4.34 -7.83 6.23
C MET A 4 -4.78 -7.24 7.57
N GLN A 5 -5.25 -5.99 7.59
CA GLN A 5 -5.73 -5.34 8.82
C GLN A 5 -7.23 -5.08 8.78
N ASP A 6 -7.78 -4.78 7.60
CA ASP A 6 -9.17 -4.43 7.39
C ASP A 6 -9.70 -5.16 6.17
N MET A 7 -10.54 -6.18 6.38
CA MET A 7 -10.99 -7.05 5.30
C MET A 7 -11.76 -6.31 4.21
N TYR A 8 -12.55 -5.31 4.59
CA TYR A 8 -13.32 -4.52 3.64
C TYR A 8 -12.40 -3.60 2.83
N ARG A 9 -11.56 -2.79 3.47
CA ARG A 9 -10.73 -1.80 2.76
C ARG A 9 -9.56 -2.42 1.99
N ASP A 10 -9.03 -3.54 2.47
CA ASP A 10 -7.80 -4.11 1.92
C ASP A 10 -8.09 -5.12 0.80
N VAL A 11 -9.23 -5.81 0.82
CA VAL A 11 -9.54 -6.92 -0.11
C VAL A 11 -10.94 -6.88 -0.72
N MET A 12 -12.00 -6.74 0.10
CA MET A 12 -13.36 -6.96 -0.40
C MET A 12 -13.93 -5.77 -1.16
N CYS A 13 -13.66 -4.55 -0.71
CA CYS A 13 -14.08 -3.29 -1.33
C CYS A 13 -12.95 -2.24 -1.34
N PRO A 14 -11.83 -2.45 -2.06
CA PRO A 14 -10.78 -1.45 -2.17
C PRO A 14 -11.30 -0.18 -2.84
N GLY A 15 -11.80 0.76 -2.03
CA GLY A 15 -12.33 2.05 -2.49
C GLY A 15 -13.82 2.17 -2.55
N GLY A 16 -14.51 1.23 -1.91
CA GLY A 16 -15.95 1.12 -2.04
C GLY A 16 -16.38 0.30 -3.25
N THR A 17 -15.48 0.02 -4.20
CA THR A 17 -15.74 -0.87 -5.34
C THR A 17 -15.61 -2.34 -4.91
N PRO A 18 -16.69 -3.15 -4.95
CA PRO A 18 -16.62 -4.56 -4.59
C PRO A 18 -15.72 -5.36 -5.53
N SER A 19 -14.83 -6.19 -4.96
CA SER A 19 -13.91 -7.07 -5.69
C SER A 19 -13.79 -8.45 -5.03
N PRO A 20 -14.86 -9.27 -5.03
CA PRO A 20 -14.89 -10.56 -4.32
C PRO A 20 -14.04 -11.66 -4.97
N GLU A 21 -13.51 -11.47 -6.18
CA GLU A 21 -12.93 -12.52 -7.01
C GLU A 21 -11.72 -13.19 -6.35
N PHE A 22 -10.84 -12.38 -5.74
CA PHE A 22 -9.70 -12.92 -5.00
C PHE A 22 -10.16 -13.75 -3.81
N ASN A 23 -11.15 -13.28 -3.05
CA ASN A 23 -11.67 -14.01 -1.90
C ASN A 23 -12.38 -15.31 -2.31
N ASN A 24 -13.12 -15.31 -3.43
CA ASN A 24 -13.69 -16.53 -4.01
C ASN A 24 -12.60 -17.57 -4.28
N SER A 25 -11.51 -17.16 -4.94
CA SER A 25 -10.39 -18.07 -5.23
C SER A 25 -9.74 -18.64 -3.97
N VAL A 26 -9.70 -17.87 -2.88
CA VAL A 26 -9.21 -18.37 -1.58
C VAL A 26 -10.20 -19.38 -1.01
N ALA A 27 -11.49 -19.04 -0.97
CA ALA A 27 -12.55 -19.91 -0.47
C ALA A 27 -12.58 -21.27 -1.19
N ASP A 28 -12.40 -21.30 -2.50
CA ASP A 28 -12.36 -22.53 -3.32
C ASP A 28 -11.21 -23.48 -2.93
N THR A 29 -10.16 -22.97 -2.29
CA THR A 29 -9.02 -23.78 -1.83
C THR A 29 -9.12 -24.21 -0.37
N LEU A 30 -10.07 -23.68 0.39
CA LEU A 30 -10.25 -23.99 1.81
C LEU A 30 -11.21 -25.16 1.99
N ALA A 31 -10.79 -26.18 2.72
CA ALA A 31 -11.66 -27.26 3.18
C ALA A 31 -12.28 -26.93 4.54
N SER A 32 -13.59 -27.08 4.68
CA SER A 32 -14.29 -26.90 5.96
C SER A 32 -15.47 -27.89 6.10
N TYR A 33 -15.94 -28.12 7.33
CA TYR A 33 -17.13 -28.92 7.61
C TYR A 33 -18.43 -28.11 7.45
N GLY A 34 -18.57 -27.39 6.32
CA GLY A 34 -19.74 -26.54 6.04
C GLY A 34 -19.83 -25.29 6.92
N LYS A 35 -18.71 -24.84 7.51
CA LYS A 35 -18.64 -23.68 8.42
C LYS A 35 -17.83 -22.53 7.84
N LEU A 36 -17.54 -22.56 6.54
CA LEU A 36 -16.86 -21.45 5.87
C LEU A 36 -17.85 -20.28 5.73
N GLU A 37 -17.46 -19.11 6.22
CA GLU A 37 -18.22 -17.89 6.06
C GLU A 37 -18.17 -17.43 4.59
N ASP A 38 -19.33 -17.16 3.99
CA ASP A 38 -19.42 -16.61 2.63
C ASP A 38 -19.26 -15.08 2.65
N VAL A 39 -18.02 -14.64 2.89
CA VAL A 39 -17.70 -13.19 2.92
C VAL A 39 -17.91 -12.54 1.54
N SER A 40 -17.77 -13.31 0.46
CA SER A 40 -18.05 -12.85 -0.89
C SER A 40 -19.55 -12.60 -1.12
N GLY A 41 -20.42 -13.44 -0.55
CA GLY A 41 -21.86 -13.19 -0.50
C GLY A 41 -22.20 -11.99 0.37
N ALA A 42 -21.49 -11.82 1.49
CA ALA A 42 -21.66 -10.68 2.37
C ALA A 42 -21.36 -9.35 1.66
N VAL A 43 -20.29 -9.23 0.87
CA VAL A 43 -19.98 -7.99 0.13
C VAL A 43 -21.00 -7.65 -0.96
N ARG A 44 -21.59 -8.68 -1.61
CA ARG A 44 -22.67 -8.47 -2.57
C ARG A 44 -23.96 -7.96 -1.91
N SER A 45 -24.22 -8.40 -0.67
CA SER A 45 -25.43 -8.04 0.08
C SER A 45 -25.27 -6.72 0.86
N TYR A 46 -24.05 -6.46 1.34
CA TYR A 46 -23.68 -5.35 2.19
C TYR A 46 -22.44 -4.63 1.64
N PRO A 47 -22.56 -3.92 0.51
CA PRO A 47 -21.42 -3.35 -0.20
C PRO A 47 -20.80 -2.14 0.49
N LEU A 48 -21.48 -1.57 1.50
CA LEU A 48 -21.02 -0.41 2.27
C LEU A 48 -20.53 -0.80 3.67
N TRP A 49 -19.68 0.05 4.25
CA TRP A 49 -19.19 -0.14 5.62
C TRP A 49 -20.35 -0.20 6.63
N ASN A 50 -20.36 -1.25 7.45
CA ASN A 50 -21.35 -1.49 8.49
C ASN A 50 -20.72 -2.27 9.66
N GLU A 51 -21.54 -2.69 10.63
CA GLU A 51 -21.07 -3.44 11.81
C GLU A 51 -20.41 -4.78 11.44
N TYR A 52 -20.88 -5.45 10.38
CA TYR A 52 -20.26 -6.69 9.89
C TYR A 52 -18.82 -6.46 9.45
N TRP A 53 -18.55 -5.38 8.70
CA TRP A 53 -17.19 -5.05 8.26
C TRP A 53 -16.31 -4.50 9.39
N GLU A 54 -16.89 -3.74 10.32
CA GLU A 54 -16.17 -3.28 11.52
C GLU A 54 -15.70 -4.45 12.39
N ASP A 55 -16.51 -5.52 12.52
CA ASP A 55 -16.13 -6.75 13.24
C ASP A 55 -14.89 -7.42 12.63
N LYS A 56 -14.75 -7.40 11.29
CA LYS A 56 -13.60 -7.97 10.58
C LYS A 56 -12.35 -7.06 10.57
N ARG A 57 -12.41 -5.86 11.17
CA ARG A 57 -11.27 -4.95 11.30
C ARG A 57 -10.45 -5.30 12.53
N SER A 58 -9.15 -5.51 12.34
CA SER A 58 -8.22 -5.67 13.45
C SER A 58 -8.05 -4.37 14.24
N LYS A 59 -8.27 -4.43 15.55
CA LYS A 59 -8.12 -3.31 16.50
C LYS A 59 -6.66 -3.18 16.94
N CYS A 60 -5.78 -2.83 16.01
CA CYS A 60 -4.33 -2.73 16.25
C CYS A 60 -3.96 -1.73 17.36
N GLU A 61 -4.83 -0.76 17.64
CA GLU A 61 -4.74 0.17 18.77
C GLU A 61 -4.78 -0.53 20.15
N GLN A 62 -5.24 -1.78 20.23
CA GLN A 62 -5.28 -2.57 21.46
C GLN A 62 -4.05 -3.48 21.64
N ILE A 63 -3.12 -3.50 20.67
CA ILE A 63 -1.89 -4.28 20.78
C ILE A 63 -1.04 -3.70 21.91
N ASN A 64 -0.59 -4.56 22.82
CA ASN A 64 0.23 -4.21 23.97
C ASN A 64 1.50 -5.08 24.11
N VAL A 65 1.82 -5.87 23.09
CA VAL A 65 2.99 -6.77 23.06
C VAL A 65 4.02 -6.31 22.03
N PRO A 66 5.33 -6.52 22.26
CA PRO A 66 6.36 -6.23 21.28
C PRO A 66 6.02 -6.82 19.92
N THR A 67 6.18 -6.03 18.86
CA THR A 67 5.70 -6.41 17.52
C THR A 67 6.76 -6.19 16.45
N TYR A 68 7.01 -7.21 15.63
CA TYR A 68 7.85 -7.10 14.44
C TYR A 68 7.00 -7.27 13.17
N VAL A 69 6.82 -6.17 12.44
CA VAL A 69 5.96 -6.08 11.24
C VAL A 69 6.82 -6.21 9.98
N VAL A 70 6.33 -6.98 9.00
CA VAL A 70 7.01 -7.16 7.71
C VAL A 70 6.05 -6.87 6.56
N GLY A 71 6.34 -5.85 5.74
CA GLY A 71 5.61 -5.53 4.51
C GLY A 71 6.44 -5.83 3.25
N SER A 72 5.81 -5.75 2.07
CA SER A 72 6.53 -5.90 0.79
C SER A 72 6.03 -4.93 -0.28
N TRP A 73 6.93 -4.28 -1.01
CA TRP A 73 6.55 -3.44 -2.14
C TRP A 73 5.88 -4.21 -3.28
N THR A 74 6.01 -5.54 -3.31
CA THR A 74 5.44 -6.41 -4.35
C THR A 74 4.15 -7.11 -3.91
N ASN A 75 3.63 -6.85 -2.71
CA ASN A 75 2.39 -7.45 -2.23
C ASN A 75 1.24 -6.43 -2.17
N PRO A 76 0.39 -6.36 -3.22
CA PRO A 76 -0.72 -5.40 -3.24
C PRO A 76 -1.87 -5.78 -2.29
N ILE A 77 -1.92 -7.02 -1.78
CA ILE A 77 -3.03 -7.52 -0.94
C ILE A 77 -2.79 -7.15 0.53
N HIS A 78 -1.56 -7.32 1.03
CA HIS A 78 -1.28 -7.14 2.46
C HIS A 78 -0.62 -5.81 2.80
N THR A 79 0.19 -5.23 1.91
CA THR A 79 1.04 -4.10 2.29
C THR A 79 0.29 -2.86 2.77
N PRO A 80 -0.83 -2.43 2.15
CA PRO A 80 -1.60 -1.31 2.68
C PRO A 80 -2.08 -1.54 4.12
N GLY A 81 -2.70 -2.70 4.39
CA GLY A 81 -3.15 -3.08 5.73
C GLY A 81 -2.00 -3.24 6.73
N THR A 82 -0.88 -3.82 6.31
CA THR A 82 0.34 -3.98 7.12
C THR A 82 0.90 -2.62 7.57
N LEU A 83 0.98 -1.65 6.66
CA LEU A 83 1.48 -0.31 6.98
C LEU A 83 0.49 0.50 7.81
N ARG A 84 -0.83 0.29 7.60
CA ARG A 84 -1.88 0.86 8.45
C ARG A 84 -1.81 0.29 9.87
N ALA A 85 -1.65 -1.02 10.02
CA ALA A 85 -1.49 -1.69 11.30
C ALA A 85 -0.27 -1.18 12.07
N PHE A 86 0.90 -1.07 11.43
CA PHE A 86 2.11 -0.55 12.08
C PHE A 86 1.92 0.86 12.66
N ARG A 87 1.19 1.71 11.94
CA ARG A 87 0.85 3.08 12.38
C ARG A 87 -0.20 3.10 13.50
N ALA A 88 -1.09 2.11 13.54
CA ALA A 88 -2.14 2.02 14.56
C ALA A 88 -1.67 1.40 15.87
N ILE A 89 -0.57 0.61 15.87
CA ILE A 89 0.03 0.08 17.10
C ILE A 89 0.47 1.25 18.00
N PRO A 90 0.10 1.27 19.29
CA PRO A 90 0.47 2.34 20.21
C PRO A 90 1.98 2.57 20.33
N GLU A 91 2.39 3.83 20.51
CA GLU A 91 3.82 4.20 20.59
C GLU A 91 4.56 3.63 21.80
N PHE A 92 3.86 3.28 22.88
CA PHE A 92 4.47 2.63 24.05
C PHE A 92 4.89 1.17 23.76
N VAL A 93 4.39 0.58 22.68
CA VAL A 93 4.73 -0.79 22.30
C VAL A 93 6.07 -0.80 21.55
N PRO A 94 7.05 -1.63 21.95
CA PRO A 94 8.25 -1.83 21.16
C PRO A 94 7.90 -2.44 19.80
N LYS A 95 7.91 -1.61 18.75
CA LYS A 95 7.59 -2.03 17.38
C LYS A 95 8.75 -1.82 16.39
N TRP A 96 8.84 -2.70 15.40
CA TRP A 96 9.77 -2.62 14.26
C TRP A 96 9.05 -2.91 12.95
N LEU A 97 9.50 -2.29 11.85
CA LEU A 97 8.98 -2.49 10.50
C LEU A 97 10.13 -2.86 9.55
N ARG A 98 9.95 -3.93 8.77
CA ARG A 98 10.80 -4.25 7.62
C ARG A 98 9.96 -4.25 6.34
N ILE A 99 10.40 -3.58 5.29
CA ILE A 99 9.75 -3.59 3.98
C ILE A 99 10.73 -4.11 2.92
N HIS A 100 10.39 -5.23 2.28
CA HIS A 100 11.24 -5.89 1.28
C HIS A 100 10.65 -5.84 -0.14
N ILE A 101 11.38 -6.34 -1.13
CA ILE A 101 10.99 -6.32 -2.56
C ILE A 101 10.73 -7.72 -3.15
N SER A 102 11.05 -8.78 -2.43
CA SER A 102 10.82 -10.15 -2.90
C SER A 102 9.37 -10.62 -2.71
N MET A 103 9.04 -11.73 -3.38
CA MET A 103 7.79 -12.47 -3.16
C MET A 103 7.69 -12.89 -1.68
N LYS A 104 6.48 -12.79 -1.09
CA LYS A 104 6.25 -12.96 0.36
C LYS A 104 6.81 -14.27 0.95
N TRP A 105 6.71 -15.38 0.22
CA TRP A 105 7.19 -16.68 0.67
C TRP A 105 8.72 -16.80 0.54
N SER A 106 9.28 -16.30 -0.54
CA SER A 106 10.74 -16.28 -0.74
C SER A 106 11.43 -15.47 0.36
N ASP A 107 10.86 -14.33 0.76
CA ASP A 107 11.37 -13.58 1.92
C ASP A 107 11.20 -14.35 3.23
N TYR A 108 10.01 -14.90 3.48
CA TYR A 108 9.69 -15.56 4.74
C TYR A 108 10.62 -16.75 5.03
N TYR A 109 10.95 -17.53 3.99
CA TYR A 109 11.84 -18.69 4.10
C TYR A 109 13.32 -18.38 3.86
N ALA A 110 13.68 -17.12 3.58
CA ALA A 110 15.09 -16.75 3.44
C ALA A 110 15.81 -16.91 4.79
N ASP A 111 17.03 -17.47 4.76
CA ASP A 111 17.87 -17.64 5.95
C ASP A 111 18.09 -16.31 6.69
N SER A 112 18.24 -15.20 5.97
CA SER A 112 18.36 -13.86 6.55
C SER A 112 17.10 -13.44 7.33
N SER A 113 15.91 -13.63 6.76
CA SER A 113 14.63 -13.33 7.43
C SER A 113 14.39 -14.23 8.62
N TYR A 114 14.71 -15.51 8.51
CA TYR A 114 14.61 -16.47 9.61
C TYR A 114 15.51 -16.07 10.78
N ARG A 115 16.78 -15.73 10.51
CA ARG A 115 17.73 -15.28 11.54
C ARG A 115 17.26 -14.00 12.21
N ASP A 116 16.70 -13.06 11.44
CA ASP A 116 16.20 -11.80 11.96
C ASP A 116 14.96 -11.99 12.85
N LEU A 117 14.00 -12.82 12.42
CA LEU A 117 12.84 -13.21 13.24
C LEU A 117 13.26 -13.96 14.52
N LYS A 118 14.24 -14.85 14.42
CA LYS A 118 14.81 -15.56 15.58
C LYS A 118 15.44 -14.60 16.57
N ARG A 119 16.17 -13.56 16.12
CA ARG A 119 16.74 -12.54 17.01
C ARG A 119 15.65 -11.77 17.76
N PHE A 120 14.57 -11.39 17.07
CA PHE A 120 13.42 -10.75 17.72
C PHE A 120 12.84 -11.64 18.82
N PHE A 121 12.54 -12.91 18.52
CA PHE A 121 11.98 -13.83 19.51
C PHE A 121 12.95 -14.15 20.64
N ASP A 122 14.23 -14.39 20.36
CA ASP A 122 15.23 -14.65 21.40
C ASP A 122 15.32 -13.48 22.39
N TYR A 123 15.21 -12.23 21.92
CA TYR A 123 15.29 -11.04 22.76
C TYR A 123 14.11 -10.91 23.73
N PHE A 124 12.90 -11.25 23.30
CA PHE A 124 11.69 -11.09 24.13
C PHE A 124 11.26 -12.36 24.88
N LEU A 125 11.63 -13.55 24.41
CA LEU A 125 11.11 -14.81 24.93
C LEU A 125 12.12 -15.63 25.74
N LYS A 126 13.43 -15.40 25.58
CA LYS A 126 14.47 -16.22 26.24
C LYS A 126 15.14 -15.54 27.45
N GLY A 127 14.59 -14.43 27.93
CA GLY A 127 15.18 -13.68 29.04
C GLY A 127 16.46 -12.96 28.63
N SER A 128 17.50 -12.99 29.49
CA SER A 128 18.72 -12.17 29.37
C SER A 128 19.68 -12.62 28.26
N ILE A 129 19.26 -12.50 27.00
CA ILE A 129 20.14 -12.63 25.83
C ILE A 129 20.42 -11.24 25.25
N ASP A 130 21.66 -10.79 25.32
CA ASP A 130 22.10 -9.62 24.54
C ASP A 130 22.46 -10.05 23.11
N ASN A 131 21.45 -10.13 22.25
CA ASN A 131 21.61 -10.32 20.81
C ASN A 131 21.56 -9.00 20.02
N ARG A 132 21.67 -7.87 20.74
CA ARG A 132 21.59 -6.51 20.20
C ARG A 132 20.34 -6.22 19.38
N TRP A 133 19.22 -6.90 19.63
CA TRP A 133 17.96 -6.64 18.91
C TRP A 133 17.48 -5.19 19.12
N SER A 134 17.61 -4.66 20.34
CA SER A 134 17.25 -3.27 20.68
C SER A 134 17.96 -2.22 19.84
N ALA A 135 19.16 -2.51 19.32
CA ALA A 135 19.92 -1.64 18.43
C ALA A 135 19.50 -1.74 16.95
N THR A 136 18.57 -2.65 16.61
CA THR A 136 18.04 -2.78 15.24
C THR A 136 17.23 -1.53 14.89
N PRO A 137 17.47 -0.90 13.71
CA PRO A 137 16.69 0.24 13.28
C PRO A 137 15.19 -0.05 13.31
N LYS A 138 14.41 0.89 13.85
CA LYS A 138 12.96 0.77 14.01
C LYS A 138 12.26 0.53 12.69
N VAL A 139 12.73 1.15 11.62
CA VAL A 139 12.26 0.91 10.27
C VAL A 139 13.45 0.54 9.38
N ARG A 140 13.26 -0.49 8.56
CA ARG A 140 14.19 -0.90 7.50
C ARG A 140 13.39 -1.09 6.22
N LEU A 141 13.75 -0.40 5.14
CA LEU A 141 13.01 -0.51 3.87
C LEU A 141 13.93 -0.69 2.68
N SER A 142 13.39 -1.28 1.61
CA SER A 142 14.04 -1.32 0.30
C SER A 142 13.68 -0.09 -0.53
N VAL A 143 14.63 0.41 -1.32
CA VAL A 143 14.43 1.49 -2.31
C VAL A 143 14.75 0.92 -3.67
N LEU A 144 13.78 0.97 -4.57
CA LEU A 144 13.93 0.40 -5.90
C LEU A 144 14.51 1.44 -6.86
N ASN A 145 15.59 1.07 -7.52
CA ASN A 145 16.12 1.79 -8.67
C ASN A 145 15.44 1.36 -9.98
N PHE A 146 14.50 0.40 -9.92
CA PHE A 146 13.69 -0.01 -11.07
C PHE A 146 14.54 -0.42 -12.29
N GLY A 147 15.68 -1.07 -12.03
CA GLY A 147 16.61 -1.53 -13.05
C GLY A 147 17.35 -0.42 -13.80
N LEU A 148 17.43 0.81 -13.26
CA LEU A 148 18.29 1.87 -13.80
C LEU A 148 19.72 1.35 -13.95
N SER A 149 20.32 1.58 -15.14
CA SER A 149 21.61 0.98 -15.49
C SER A 149 22.70 1.42 -14.51
N GLY A 150 23.45 0.46 -13.98
CA GLY A 150 24.55 0.72 -13.06
C GLY A 150 24.11 1.06 -11.62
N LEU A 151 22.83 0.88 -11.28
CA LEU A 151 22.30 1.10 -9.94
C LEU A 151 21.61 -0.17 -9.42
N ASP A 152 22.10 -0.69 -8.30
CA ASP A 152 21.46 -1.77 -7.56
C ASP A 152 20.38 -1.21 -6.62
N ASP A 153 19.32 -1.98 -6.39
CA ASP A 153 18.32 -1.63 -5.37
C ASP A 153 18.97 -1.55 -3.98
N THR A 154 18.59 -0.55 -3.20
CA THR A 154 19.02 -0.47 -1.79
C THR A 154 18.12 -1.36 -0.95
N THR A 155 18.70 -2.23 -0.13
CA THR A 155 17.94 -3.11 0.78
C THR A 155 18.26 -2.80 2.24
N ASN A 156 17.28 -2.98 3.13
CA ASN A 156 17.41 -2.71 4.56
C ASN A 156 17.92 -1.30 4.92
N ARG A 157 17.58 -0.27 4.12
CA ARG A 157 17.92 1.11 4.47
C ARG A 157 17.26 1.47 5.80
N ALA A 158 18.08 1.85 6.77
CA ALA A 158 17.63 2.23 8.09
C ALA A 158 16.87 3.55 8.06
N GLU A 159 15.75 3.60 8.78
CA GLU A 159 14.93 4.77 9.00
C GLU A 159 14.50 4.83 10.47
N ALA A 160 14.31 6.06 10.97
CA ALA A 160 13.82 6.26 12.34
C ALA A 160 12.34 5.87 12.44
N ASP A 161 11.52 6.32 11.49
CA ASP A 161 10.07 6.26 11.57
C ASP A 161 9.42 5.89 10.23
N TRP A 162 8.17 5.46 10.31
CA TRP A 162 7.26 5.31 9.17
C TRP A 162 5.92 5.96 9.48
N PRO A 163 5.41 6.90 8.64
CA PRO A 163 6.04 7.43 7.42
C PRO A 163 7.35 8.15 7.70
N LEU A 164 8.18 8.36 6.67
CA LEU A 164 9.49 8.99 6.85
C LEU A 164 9.31 10.45 7.26
N ALA A 165 9.88 10.85 8.40
CA ALA A 165 9.72 12.21 8.94
C ALA A 165 10.20 13.33 7.99
N ARG A 166 11.19 13.01 7.12
CA ARG A 166 11.74 13.96 6.14
C ARG A 166 11.01 13.98 4.79
N THR A 167 9.87 13.29 4.66
CA THR A 167 9.08 13.29 3.42
C THR A 167 8.59 14.70 3.09
N LYS A 168 8.94 15.19 1.90
CA LYS A 168 8.44 16.45 1.36
C LYS A 168 7.35 16.16 0.32
N TYR A 169 6.10 16.43 0.66
CA TYR A 169 4.99 16.28 -0.29
C TYR A 169 5.05 17.38 -1.34
N GLN A 170 5.40 16.99 -2.58
CA GLN A 170 5.38 17.87 -3.73
C GLN A 170 4.03 17.76 -4.46
N LYS A 171 3.38 18.90 -4.70
CA LYS A 171 2.16 18.94 -5.51
C LYS A 171 2.52 18.97 -6.99
N LEU A 172 1.85 18.13 -7.77
CA LEU A 172 1.84 18.16 -9.21
C LEU A 172 0.39 18.30 -9.68
N TYR A 173 0.13 19.32 -10.50
CA TYR A 173 -1.19 19.67 -11.01
C TYR A 173 -1.42 18.99 -12.36
N LEU A 174 -2.63 18.45 -12.55
CA LEU A 174 -3.09 17.84 -13.78
C LEU A 174 -3.38 18.94 -14.82
N THR A 175 -2.84 18.80 -16.03
CA THR A 175 -2.98 19.81 -17.10
C THR A 175 -3.78 19.28 -18.30
N PRO A 176 -4.44 20.16 -19.10
CA PRO A 176 -5.28 19.72 -20.21
C PRO A 176 -4.48 19.07 -21.36
N ASP A 177 -3.18 19.37 -21.45
CA ASP A 177 -2.24 18.70 -22.36
C ASP A 177 -1.71 17.36 -21.81
N GLN A 178 -2.38 16.79 -20.81
CA GLN A 178 -2.07 15.48 -20.22
C GLN A 178 -0.64 15.42 -19.64
N LYS A 179 -0.23 16.49 -18.96
CA LYS A 179 1.01 16.57 -18.19
C LYS A 179 0.73 16.80 -16.71
N LEU A 180 1.79 16.62 -15.93
CA LEU A 180 1.86 17.01 -14.54
C LEU A 180 2.77 18.24 -14.42
N SER A 181 2.28 19.29 -13.77
CA SER A 181 3.00 20.56 -13.61
C SER A 181 3.28 20.86 -12.13
N PRO A 182 4.46 21.38 -11.75
CA PRO A 182 4.70 21.84 -10.39
C PRO A 182 3.93 23.13 -10.03
N SER A 183 3.43 23.85 -11.04
CA SER A 183 2.66 25.09 -10.88
C SER A 183 1.18 24.86 -11.23
N PRO A 184 0.24 25.49 -10.50
CA PRO A 184 -1.18 25.41 -10.84
C PRO A 184 -1.48 26.09 -12.18
N LEU A 185 -2.58 25.68 -12.81
CA LEU A 185 -3.11 26.38 -13.97
C LEU A 185 -3.78 27.69 -13.55
N GLY A 186 -3.65 28.72 -14.38
CA GLY A 186 -4.33 30.00 -14.16
C GLY A 186 -5.82 30.00 -14.50
N GLN A 187 -6.33 28.95 -15.16
CA GLN A 187 -7.72 28.82 -15.58
C GLN A 187 -8.21 27.37 -15.39
N PRO A 188 -9.50 27.16 -15.07
CA PRO A 188 -10.10 25.83 -15.03
C PRO A 188 -10.01 25.13 -16.39
N SER A 189 -9.74 23.84 -16.39
CA SER A 189 -9.71 23.01 -17.59
C SER A 189 -10.19 21.59 -17.26
N ARG A 190 -10.54 20.80 -18.27
CA ARG A 190 -11.00 19.43 -18.11
C ARG A 190 -10.34 18.50 -19.12
N VAL A 191 -10.19 17.24 -18.73
CA VAL A 191 -9.86 16.12 -19.62
C VAL A 191 -11.01 15.12 -19.52
N THR A 192 -11.47 14.60 -20.65
CA THR A 192 -12.55 13.62 -20.73
C THR A 192 -12.04 12.32 -21.31
N TYR A 193 -12.61 11.20 -20.87
CA TYR A 193 -12.34 9.87 -21.41
C TYR A 193 -13.61 9.02 -21.28
N ASN A 194 -13.71 7.96 -22.08
CA ASN A 194 -14.79 6.97 -21.97
C ASN A 194 -14.59 6.15 -20.68
N GLY A 195 -15.61 6.05 -19.82
CA GLY A 195 -15.49 5.35 -18.52
C GLY A 195 -15.31 3.84 -18.60
N GLU A 196 -15.75 3.19 -19.68
CA GLU A 196 -15.70 1.73 -19.85
C GLU A 196 -14.32 1.24 -20.30
N ASN A 197 -13.68 1.96 -21.23
CA ASN A 197 -12.44 1.51 -21.87
C ASN A 197 -11.37 2.61 -22.04
N GLY A 198 -11.68 3.84 -21.67
CA GLY A 198 -10.79 4.98 -21.75
C GLY A 198 -9.94 5.18 -20.50
N LYS A 199 -8.99 6.11 -20.59
CA LYS A 199 -8.18 6.59 -19.46
C LYS A 199 -7.65 7.98 -19.75
N ALA A 200 -7.38 8.75 -18.70
CA ALA A 200 -6.55 9.95 -18.76
C ALA A 200 -5.16 9.64 -18.18
N ALA A 201 -4.09 10.02 -18.87
CA ALA A 201 -2.72 9.72 -18.45
C ALA A 201 -1.89 11.00 -18.40
N PHE A 202 -1.35 11.34 -17.23
CA PHE A 202 -0.62 12.58 -17.01
C PHE A 202 0.86 12.29 -16.76
N GLN A 203 1.75 12.93 -17.52
CA GLN A 203 3.18 12.65 -17.47
C GLN A 203 3.99 13.79 -16.83
N TYR A 204 4.92 13.42 -15.94
CA TYR A 204 5.94 14.32 -15.40
C TYR A 204 7.33 13.83 -15.83
N ARG A 205 8.14 14.71 -16.43
CA ARG A 205 9.55 14.41 -16.68
C ARG A 205 10.35 14.76 -15.44
N ILE A 206 10.88 13.73 -14.79
CA ILE A 206 11.76 13.86 -13.62
C ILE A 206 13.05 14.59 -14.05
N PRO A 207 13.38 15.77 -13.48
CA PRO A 207 14.49 16.60 -13.95
C PRO A 207 15.86 16.25 -13.34
N HIS A 208 15.87 15.54 -12.21
CA HIS A 208 17.05 15.08 -11.48
C HIS A 208 16.66 13.83 -10.67
N ASP A 209 17.64 13.10 -10.15
CA ASP A 209 17.40 11.89 -9.35
C ASP A 209 16.39 12.17 -8.22
N LEU A 210 15.30 11.39 -8.23
CA LEU A 210 14.16 11.58 -7.34
C LEU A 210 13.79 10.24 -6.72
N GLU A 211 13.81 10.19 -5.39
CA GLU A 211 13.23 9.09 -4.64
C GLU A 211 11.78 9.41 -4.27
N THR A 212 10.89 8.43 -4.48
CA THR A 212 9.55 8.46 -3.92
C THR A 212 9.38 7.27 -2.98
N THR A 213 9.17 7.56 -1.70
CA THR A 213 8.99 6.55 -0.64
C THR A 213 7.89 7.02 0.30
N GLY A 214 6.77 6.29 0.32
CA GLY A 214 5.61 6.65 1.14
C GLY A 214 4.30 6.61 0.37
N TYR A 215 3.37 7.46 0.80
CA TYR A 215 2.02 7.53 0.28
C TYR A 215 1.92 8.59 -0.83
N PHE A 216 1.18 8.27 -1.88
CA PHE A 216 0.78 9.20 -2.91
C PHE A 216 -0.67 9.59 -2.69
N VAL A 217 -0.99 10.88 -2.84
CA VAL A 217 -2.35 11.40 -2.70
C VAL A 217 -2.81 11.98 -4.03
N ALA A 218 -3.97 11.55 -4.51
CA ALA A 218 -4.65 12.13 -5.66
C ALA A 218 -5.82 12.99 -5.19
N ARG A 219 -5.82 14.28 -5.53
CA ARG A 219 -6.97 15.16 -5.30
C ARG A 219 -7.62 15.48 -6.63
N LEU A 220 -8.84 15.01 -6.84
CA LEU A 220 -9.49 15.00 -8.15
C LEU A 220 -10.84 15.72 -8.09
N ALA A 221 -11.06 16.62 -9.05
CA ALA A 221 -12.36 17.16 -9.40
C ALA A 221 -12.92 16.32 -10.54
N VAL A 222 -14.03 15.60 -10.32
CA VAL A 222 -14.59 14.63 -11.27
C VAL A 222 -16.08 14.88 -11.48
N SER A 223 -16.57 14.51 -12.66
CA SER A 223 -17.99 14.46 -12.97
C SER A 223 -18.24 13.39 -14.04
N CYS A 224 -19.43 12.78 -13.99
CA CYS A 224 -19.94 11.89 -15.03
C CYS A 224 -21.25 12.46 -15.56
N SER A 225 -21.42 12.49 -16.87
CA SER A 225 -22.66 13.00 -17.48
C SER A 225 -23.72 11.93 -17.69
N SER A 226 -23.34 10.65 -17.70
CA SER A 226 -24.22 9.53 -18.01
C SER A 226 -24.70 8.78 -16.77
N GLU A 227 -23.93 8.78 -15.69
CA GLU A 227 -24.19 7.99 -14.48
C GLU A 227 -24.12 8.86 -13.22
N ALA A 228 -24.85 8.46 -12.19
CA ALA A 228 -24.86 9.14 -10.89
C ALA A 228 -23.68 8.74 -9.98
N ASP A 229 -22.96 7.67 -10.32
CA ASP A 229 -21.83 7.14 -9.55
C ASP A 229 -20.64 6.78 -10.46
N MET A 230 -19.44 6.67 -9.89
CA MET A 230 -18.19 6.42 -10.61
C MET A 230 -17.18 5.62 -9.79
N ASP A 231 -16.63 4.56 -10.41
CA ASP A 231 -15.41 3.92 -9.91
C ASP A 231 -14.16 4.60 -10.50
N LEU A 232 -13.23 5.03 -9.64
CA LEU A 232 -11.99 5.68 -10.04
C LEU A 232 -10.77 4.80 -9.74
N PHE A 233 -10.08 4.37 -10.79
CA PHE A 233 -8.85 3.60 -10.69
C PHE A 233 -7.63 4.50 -10.94
N VAL A 234 -6.87 4.79 -9.88
CA VAL A 234 -5.73 5.73 -9.95
C VAL A 234 -4.40 4.99 -9.75
N GLN A 235 -3.49 5.15 -10.70
CA GLN A 235 -2.17 4.51 -10.68
C GLN A 235 -1.06 5.52 -10.95
N VAL A 236 0.05 5.38 -10.22
CA VAL A 236 1.33 6.04 -10.49
C VAL A 236 2.26 5.00 -11.09
N CYS A 237 2.88 5.33 -12.22
CA CYS A 237 3.84 4.46 -12.88
C CYS A 237 5.17 5.19 -13.07
N CYS A 238 6.28 4.49 -12.83
CA CYS A 238 7.60 4.92 -13.28
C CYS A 238 7.86 4.36 -14.69
N LEU A 239 8.26 5.24 -15.62
CA LEU A 239 8.57 4.90 -17.01
C LEU A 239 10.06 5.14 -17.28
N ARG A 240 10.68 4.30 -18.10
CA ARG A 240 12.09 4.47 -18.51
C ARG A 240 12.21 4.68 -20.02
N GLY A 241 12.93 5.74 -20.41
CA GLY A 241 13.26 6.04 -21.81
C GLY A 241 12.12 6.72 -22.58
N ARG A 242 12.19 6.69 -23.92
CA ARG A 242 11.07 7.11 -24.82
C ARG A 242 10.00 6.02 -24.98
N SER A 243 10.23 4.84 -24.41
CA SER A 243 9.31 3.70 -24.43
C SER A 243 8.27 3.83 -23.31
N SER A 244 7.04 3.44 -23.59
CA SER A 244 5.91 3.37 -22.64
C SER A 244 6.00 2.20 -21.66
N TYR A 245 7.15 1.51 -21.57
CA TYR A 245 7.31 0.38 -20.66
C TYR A 245 7.29 0.83 -19.19
N LYS A 246 6.36 0.26 -18.43
CA LYS A 246 6.20 0.49 -16.99
C LYS A 246 7.24 -0.32 -16.22
N GLN A 247 8.09 0.36 -15.46
CA GLN A 247 9.12 -0.28 -14.63
C GLN A 247 8.65 -0.49 -13.19
N GLY A 248 7.77 0.39 -12.71
CA GLY A 248 7.15 0.29 -11.39
C GLY A 248 5.73 0.83 -11.47
N VAL A 249 4.82 0.19 -10.76
CA VAL A 249 3.42 0.63 -10.64
C VAL A 249 3.04 0.62 -9.18
N LEU A 250 2.50 1.74 -8.73
CA LEU A 250 1.84 1.85 -7.44
C LEU A 250 0.40 2.30 -7.69
N THR A 251 -0.55 1.58 -7.12
CA THR A 251 -1.95 2.02 -7.14
C THR A 251 -2.16 3.02 -6.01
N ILE A 252 -2.65 4.21 -6.33
CA ILE A 252 -3.09 5.18 -5.31
C ILE A 252 -4.35 4.60 -4.70
N ARG A 253 -4.29 4.36 -3.40
CA ARG A 253 -5.39 3.76 -2.67
C ARG A 253 -6.44 4.80 -2.28
N PRO A 254 -7.69 4.39 -2.09
CA PRO A 254 -8.83 5.29 -1.85
C PRO A 254 -8.70 6.19 -0.63
N ASP A 255 -8.05 5.72 0.43
CA ASP A 255 -7.67 6.51 1.61
C ASP A 255 -6.75 7.70 1.26
N ASN A 256 -6.16 7.67 0.07
CA ASN A 256 -5.35 8.73 -0.50
C ASN A 256 -5.97 9.34 -1.77
N VAL A 257 -7.25 9.08 -2.05
CA VAL A 257 -8.01 9.78 -3.11
C VAL A 257 -8.98 10.76 -2.44
N LEU A 258 -8.81 12.04 -2.75
CA LEU A 258 -9.67 13.11 -2.27
C LEU A 258 -10.49 13.63 -3.44
N VAL A 259 -11.77 13.24 -3.50
CA VAL A 259 -12.71 13.75 -4.49
C VAL A 259 -13.22 15.12 -4.02
N LEU A 260 -13.14 16.11 -4.91
CA LEU A 260 -13.69 17.45 -4.70
C LEU A 260 -15.08 17.48 -5.32
N ASN A 261 -16.11 17.75 -4.50
CA ASN A 261 -17.45 18.00 -5.01
C ASN A 261 -17.41 19.26 -5.88
N CYS A 262 -17.80 19.11 -7.14
CA CYS A 262 -17.85 20.18 -8.14
C CYS A 262 -19.29 20.44 -8.54
#